data_AF-L8LWN6-F1
#
_entry.id   AF-L8LWN6-F1
#
_cell.length_a   1.000
_cell.length_b   1.000
_cell.length_c   1.000
_cell.angle_alpha   90.00
_cell.angle_beta   90.00
_cell.angle_gamma   90.00
#
_symmetry.space_group_name_H-M   'P 1'
#
loop_
_entity.id
_entity.type
_entity.pdbx_description
1 polymer ?
#
loop_
_entity_poly.entity_id
_entity_poly.type
_entity_poly.pdbx_seq_one_letter_code
_entity_poly.pdbx_strand_id
1 'polypeptide(L)'
;MKIEYDKMADAIYFKILNTQILESEEVSPVIIYDYDKDDNIVGVEVLSLNKRTPEETKGIAFPLSEEEKAKFREFLINAFT
;
A
#
# COMPACT_ATOMS: atom_id res chain seq x y z
N MET A 1 -8.45 8.70 2.95
CA MET A 1 -7.20 8.06 2.50
C MET A 1 -5.98 8.79 3.05
N LYS A 2 -4.94 8.05 3.45
CA LYS A 2 -3.62 8.58 3.87
C LYS A 2 -2.53 7.68 3.28
N ILE A 3 -1.43 8.28 2.81
CA ILE A 3 -0.25 7.54 2.32
C ILE A 3 0.92 7.92 3.21
N GLU A 4 1.60 6.93 3.77
CA GLU A 4 2.76 7.15 4.66
C GLU A 4 3.91 6.23 4.28
N TYR A 5 5.11 6.77 4.25
CA TYR A 5 6.33 5.97 4.10
C TYR A 5 7.02 5.84 5.45
N ASP A 6 7.04 4.62 5.99
CA ASP A 6 7.85 4.27 7.14
C ASP A 6 9.24 3.83 6.65
N LYS A 7 10.21 4.75 6.80
CA LYS A 7 11.61 4.52 6.45
C LYS A 7 12.27 3.42 7.28
N MET A 8 11.86 3.25 8.54
CA MET A 8 12.44 2.25 9.43
C MET A 8 11.98 0.84 9.05
N ALA A 9 10.71 0.71 8.68
CA ALA A 9 10.14 -0.54 8.18
C ALA A 9 10.45 -0.81 6.70
N ASP A 10 10.97 0.19 5.97
CA ASP A 10 11.08 0.17 4.50
C ASP A 10 9.74 -0.17 3.84
N ALA A 11 8.67 0.49 4.29
CA ALA A 11 7.30 0.15 3.96
C ALA A 11 6.46 1.40 3.64
N ILE A 12 5.59 1.32 2.63
CA ILE A 12 4.53 2.32 2.44
C ILE A 12 3.22 1.73 2.90
N TYR A 13 2.52 2.53 3.69
CA TYR A 13 1.17 2.27 4.17
C TYR A 13 0.15 3.13 3.42
N PHE A 14 -0.86 2.47 2.84
CA PHE A 14 -2.02 3.06 2.20
C PHE A 14 -3.23 2.86 3.09
N LYS A 15 -3.57 3.88 3.88
CA LYS A 15 -4.82 3.86 4.64
C LYS A 15 -5.96 4.26 3.71
N ILE A 16 -6.81 3.31 3.31
CA ILE A 16 -7.97 3.57 2.45
C ILE A 16 -9.08 4.18 3.31
N LEU A 17 -9.52 3.43 4.32
CA LEU A 17 -10.58 3.80 5.25
C LEU A 17 -10.02 4.04 6.66
N ASN A 18 -10.61 4.99 7.39
CA ASN A 18 -10.22 5.25 8.78
C ASN A 18 -11.02 4.37 9.75
N THR A 19 -10.90 3.06 9.58
CA THR A 19 -11.52 2.04 10.43
C THR A 19 -10.45 1.28 11.22
N GLN A 20 -10.90 0.44 12.15
CA GLN A 20 -10.03 -0.46 12.88
C GLN A 20 -9.60 -1.61 11.96
N ILE A 21 -8.30 -1.87 11.94
CA ILE A 21 -7.71 -3.07 11.33
C ILE A 21 -7.92 -4.22 12.30
N LEU A 22 -8.50 -5.33 11.82
CA LEU A 22 -8.71 -6.53 12.60
C LEU A 22 -7.71 -7.63 12.22
N GLU A 23 -7.39 -7.75 10.94
CA GLU A 23 -6.49 -8.77 10.40
C GLU A 23 -5.63 -8.18 9.28
N SER A 24 -4.43 -8.75 9.10
CA SER A 24 -3.51 -8.41 8.03
C SER A 24 -3.05 -9.70 7.33
N GLU A 25 -3.08 -9.72 6.01
CA GLU A 25 -2.72 -10.89 5.19
C GLU A 25 -1.69 -10.53 4.12
N GLU A 26 -0.61 -11.30 4.02
CA GLU A 26 0.31 -11.20 2.88
C GLU A 26 -0.28 -11.93 1.67
N VAL A 27 -0.91 -11.17 0.77
CA VAL A 27 -1.63 -11.70 -0.41
C VAL A 27 -0.72 -11.99 -1.60
N SER A 28 0.49 -11.43 -1.58
CA SER A 28 1.56 -11.76 -2.52
C SER A 28 2.89 -11.33 -1.89
N PRO A 29 4.04 -11.84 -2.37
CA PRO A 29 5.33 -11.51 -1.78
C PRO A 29 5.46 -10.02 -1.57
N VAL A 30 5.55 -9.59 -0.30
CA VAL A 30 5.72 -8.22 0.24
C VAL A 30 4.51 -7.29 0.31
N ILE A 31 3.35 -7.77 -0.13
CA ILE A 31 2.11 -6.98 -0.20
C ILE A 31 1.16 -7.49 0.85
N ILE A 32 0.78 -6.60 1.75
CA ILE A 32 -0.10 -6.93 2.86
C ILE A 32 -1.40 -6.16 2.69
N TYR A 33 -2.52 -6.85 2.81
CA TYR A 33 -3.84 -6.23 2.92
C TYR A 33 -4.28 -6.22 4.37
N ASP A 34 -4.83 -5.09 4.80
CA ASP A 34 -5.46 -4.96 6.11
C ASP A 34 -6.97 -5.00 5.95
N TYR A 35 -7.61 -5.88 6.71
CA TYR A 35 -9.05 -6.07 6.70
C TYR A 35 -9.70 -5.53 7.97
N ASP A 36 -10.91 -5.00 7.82
CA ASP A 36 -11.79 -4.72 8.95
C ASP A 36 -12.65 -5.93 9.33
N LYS A 37 -13.52 -5.77 10.33
CA LYS A 37 -14.41 -6.81 10.84
C LYS A 37 -15.43 -7.36 9.82
N ASP A 38 -15.63 -6.65 8.72
CA ASP A 38 -16.60 -6.97 7.68
C ASP A 38 -15.89 -7.48 6.41
N ASP A 39 -14.63 -7.90 6.52
CA ASP A 39 -13.75 -8.38 5.44
C ASP A 39 -13.49 -7.33 4.33
N ASN A 40 -13.68 -6.05 4.62
CA ASN A 40 -13.32 -4.99 3.67
C ASN A 40 -11.83 -4.68 3.78
N ILE A 41 -11.20 -4.42 2.63
CA ILE A 41 -9.81 -3.93 2.60
C ILE A 41 -9.80 -2.46 3.00
N VAL A 42 -9.13 -2.17 4.11
CA VAL A 42 -9.08 -0.83 4.72
C VAL A 42 -7.67 -0.25 4.73
N GLY A 43 -6.67 -1.10 4.49
CA GLY A 43 -5.27 -0.74 4.35
C GLY A 43 -4.55 -1.62 3.32
N VAL A 44 -3.51 -1.07 2.71
CA VAL A 44 -2.54 -1.84 1.93
C VAL A 44 -1.15 -1.43 2.38
N GLU A 45 -0.27 -2.38 2.63
CA GLU A 45 1.13 -2.14 2.91
C GLU A 45 2.03 -2.78 1.84
N VAL A 46 3.05 -2.06 1.43
CA VAL A 46 4.06 -2.52 0.47
C VAL A 46 5.43 -2.44 1.13
N LEU A 47 6.01 -3.60 1.45
CA LEU A 47 7.30 -3.73 2.14
C LEU A 47 8.49 -3.70 1.17
N SER A 48 9.71 -3.49 1.68
CA SER A 48 10.98 -3.58 0.93
C SER A 48 11.07 -2.66 -0.29
N LEU A 49 10.61 -1.41 -0.15
CA LEU A 49 10.58 -0.45 -1.25
C LEU A 49 11.96 -0.08 -1.79
N ASN A 50 12.96 0.03 -0.92
CA ASN A 50 14.32 0.37 -1.33
C ASN A 50 14.96 -0.68 -2.25
N LYS A 51 14.36 -1.87 -2.34
CA LYS A 51 14.83 -2.99 -3.17
C LYS A 51 14.02 -3.12 -4.46
N ARG A 52 13.07 -2.21 -4.74
CA ARG A 52 12.22 -2.28 -5.92
C ARG A 52 12.35 -1.08 -6.83
N THR A 53 12.17 -1.35 -8.10
CA THR A 53 11.91 -0.35 -9.12
C THR A 53 10.42 0.04 -9.12
N PRO A 54 10.09 1.25 -9.57
CA PRO A 54 8.70 1.63 -9.83
C PRO A 54 7.97 0.66 -10.77
N GLU A 55 8.69 -0.02 -11.69
CA GLU A 55 8.10 -1.00 -12.61
C GLU A 55 7.57 -2.24 -11.88
N GLU A 56 8.29 -2.73 -10.86
CA GLU A 56 7.89 -3.88 -10.06
C GLU A 56 6.67 -3.59 -9.16
N THR A 57 6.41 -2.32 -8.85
CA THR A 57 5.22 -1.90 -8.08
C THR A 57 4.01 -1.58 -8.96
N LYS A 58 4.19 -1.38 -10.28
CA LYS A 58 3.10 -1.08 -11.24
C LYS A 58 2.16 -2.25 -11.52
N GLY A 59 2.65 -3.49 -11.42
CA GLY A 59 1.92 -4.72 -11.72
C GLY A 59 1.02 -5.22 -10.59
N ILE A 60 1.04 -4.54 -9.44
CA ILE A 60 0.27 -4.92 -8.26
C ILE A 60 -1.20 -4.57 -8.51
N ALA A 61 -2.07 -5.58 -8.45
CA ALA A 61 -3.51 -5.38 -8.48
C ALA A 61 -3.95 -4.81 -7.13
N PHE A 62 -3.94 -3.47 -7.02
CA PHE A 62 -4.51 -2.81 -5.85
C PHE A 62 -6.05 -2.77 -5.96
N PRO A 63 -6.79 -3.07 -4.87
CA PRO A 63 -8.24 -2.89 -4.78
C PRO A 63 -8.59 -1.39 -4.62
N LEU A 64 -7.89 -0.54 -5.37
CA LEU A 64 -7.98 0.90 -5.34
C LEU A 64 -8.70 1.39 -6.61
N SER A 65 -9.42 2.49 -6.50
CA SER A 65 -9.93 3.22 -7.66
C SER A 65 -8.77 3.78 -8.51
N GLU A 66 -9.04 4.12 -9.77
CA GLU A 66 -8.01 4.71 -10.65
C GLU A 66 -7.46 6.04 -10.13
N GLU A 67 -8.27 6.83 -9.42
CA GLU A 67 -7.83 8.07 -8.76
C GLU A 67 -6.82 7.78 -7.64
N GLU A 68 -7.09 6.76 -6.83
CA GLU A 68 -6.21 6.34 -5.73
C GLU A 68 -4.90 5.75 -6.27
N LYS A 69 -4.98 4.95 -7.34
CA LYS A 69 -3.79 4.45 -8.06
C LYS A 69 -2.95 5.59 -8.63
N ALA A 70 -3.57 6.66 -9.14
CA ALA A 70 -2.83 7.83 -9.64
C ALA A 70 -2.06 8.54 -8.51
N LYS A 71 -2.71 8.80 -7.37
CA LYS A 71 -2.08 9.38 -6.18
C LYS A 71 -0.94 8.51 -5.65
N PHE A 72 -1.11 7.19 -5.69
CA PHE A 72 -0.05 6.24 -5.34
C PHE A 72 1.17 6.37 -6.25
N ARG A 73 0.97 6.40 -7.57
CA ARG A 73 2.09 6.55 -8.53
C ARG A 73 2.82 7.87 -8.32
N GLU A 74 2.10 8.95 -8.09
CA GLU A 74 2.69 10.27 -7.77
C GLU A 74 3.52 10.22 -6.47
N PHE A 75 2.98 9.60 -5.42
CA PHE A 75 3.70 9.40 -4.16
C PHE A 75 5.00 8.61 -4.36
N LEU A 76 4.95 7.49 -5.09
CA LEU A 76 6.14 6.70 -5.35
C LEU A 76 7.21 7.49 -6.09
N ILE A 77 6.84 8.24 -7.13
CA ILE A 77 7.79 9.08 -7.88
C ILE A 77 8.51 10.04 -6.93
N ASN A 78 7.77 10.74 -6.07
CA ASN A 78 8.33 11.71 -5.13
C ASN A 78 9.13 11.05 -3.98
N ALA A 79 8.82 9.82 -3.60
CA ALA A 79 9.52 9.10 -2.54
C ALA A 79 10.91 8.59 -2.99
N PHE A 80 11.12 8.40 -4.30
CA PHE A 80 12.38 7.90 -4.87
C PHE A 80 13.24 8.98 -5.56
N THR A 81 12.83 10.25 -5.54
CA THR A 81 13.59 11.43 -6.01
C THR A 81 13.99 12.32 -4.86
#